data_AF-A0A351TL58-F1
#
_entry.id   AF-A0A351TL58-F1
#
_cell.length_a   1.000
_cell.length_b   1.000
_cell.length_c   1.000
_cell.angle_alpha   90.00
_cell.angle_beta   90.00
_cell.angle_gamma   90.00
#
_symmetry.space_group_name_H-M   'P 1'
#
loop_
_entity.id
_entity.type
_entity.pdbx_description
1 polymer ?
#
loop_
_entity_poly.entity_id
_entity_poly.type
_entity_poly.pdbx_seq_one_letter_code
_entity_poly.pdbx_strand_id
1 'polypeptide(L)' 'MVFQFEHMCLDQQQGEGKGKWDLAPLNLVSLKKVLAKWQKELDGKGWNSLFWNNHDLPRIVSRWGDDGKYRVES' A
#
# COMPACT_ATOMS: atom_id res chain seq x y z
N MET A 1 -13.25 -2.84 13.04
CA MET A 1 -12.00 -2.42 12.37
C MET A 1 -11.22 -3.67 11.97
N VAL A 2 -10.54 -3.65 10.82
CA VAL A 2 -9.70 -4.76 10.29
C VAL A 2 -8.52 -4.19 9.51
N PHE A 3 -7.44 -4.96 9.34
CA PHE A 3 -6.33 -4.60 8.43
C PHE A 3 -6.51 -5.30 7.08
N GLN A 4 -6.80 -4.53 6.04
CA GLN A 4 -6.73 -4.98 4.66
C GLN A 4 -5.32 -4.76 4.10
N PHE A 5 -4.89 -5.65 3.21
CA PHE A 5 -3.55 -5.63 2.62
C PHE A 5 -3.58 -5.32 1.12
N GLU A 6 -4.74 -4.98 0.55
CA GLU A 6 -4.91 -4.73 -0.89
C GLU A 6 -3.92 -3.67 -1.39
N HIS A 7 -3.77 -2.55 -0.67
CA HIS A 7 -2.82 -1.52 -1.02
C HIS A 7 -1.36 -1.99 -0.90
N MET A 8 -1.05 -2.88 0.04
CA MET A 8 0.29 -3.43 0.27
C MET A 8 0.73 -4.48 -0.75
N CYS A 9 -0.17 -4.97 -1.60
CA CYS A 9 0.13 -5.92 -2.67
C CYS A 9 0.27 -5.24 -4.05
N LEU A 10 0.15 -3.92 -4.13
CA LEU A 10 0.14 -3.19 -5.41
C LEU A 10 1.48 -3.19 -6.17
N ASP A 11 2.57 -3.49 -5.48
CA ASP A 11 3.91 -3.63 -6.04
C ASP A 11 4.32 -5.10 -6.22
N GLN A 12 3.35 -6.02 -6.28
CA GLN A 12 3.56 -7.41 -6.67
C GLN A 12 3.17 -7.61 -8.13
N GLN A 13 4.05 -8.26 -8.89
CA GLN A 13 3.75 -8.72 -10.25
C GLN A 13 2.55 -9.66 -10.22
N GLN A 14 1.65 -9.47 -11.18
CA GLN A 14 0.48 -10.32 -11.37
C GLN A 14 0.81 -11.42 -12.38
N GLY A 15 0.24 -12.62 -12.18
CA GLY A 15 0.38 -13.74 -13.11
C GLY A 15 0.56 -15.08 -12.42
N GLU A 16 0.41 -16.16 -13.17
CA GLU A 16 0.66 -17.52 -12.68
C GLU A 16 2.13 -17.68 -12.27
N GLY A 17 2.37 -18.28 -11.11
CA GLY A 17 3.71 -18.47 -10.55
C GLY A 17 4.36 -17.22 -9.95
N LYS A 18 3.70 -16.06 -9.95
CA LYS A 18 4.19 -14.83 -9.31
C LYS A 18 3.78 -14.76 -7.85
N GLY A 19 4.67 -14.29 -6.99
CA GLY A 19 4.44 -14.17 -5.55
C GLY A 19 4.92 -12.85 -4.97
N LYS A 20 4.92 -12.78 -3.63
CA LYS A 20 5.29 -11.60 -2.83
C LYS A 20 6.64 -10.98 -3.21
N TRP A 21 7.57 -11.80 -3.70
CA TRP A 21 8.96 -11.41 -4.00
C TRP A 21 9.15 -10.96 -5.46
N ASP A 22 8.16 -11.17 -6.33
CA ASP A 22 8.18 -10.66 -7.71
C ASP A 22 7.70 -9.21 -7.71
N LEU A 23 8.63 -8.25 -7.61
CA LEU A 23 8.29 -6.84 -7.43
C LEU A 23 7.91 -6.12 -8.75
N ALA A 24 6.99 -5.17 -8.65
CA ALA A 24 6.59 -4.24 -9.69
C ALA A 24 6.69 -2.79 -9.18
N PRO A 25 6.95 -1.79 -10.05
CA PRO A 25 6.94 -0.39 -9.64
C PRO A 25 5.58 0.05 -9.08
N LEU A 26 5.58 0.97 -8.11
CA LEU A 26 4.33 1.54 -7.60
C LEU A 26 3.56 2.26 -8.71
N ASN A 27 2.30 1.86 -8.91
CA ASN A 27 1.35 2.65 -9.66
C ASN A 27 0.56 3.57 -8.71
N LEU A 28 0.89 4.86 -8.70
CA LEU A 28 0.26 5.85 -7.83
C LEU A 28 -1.27 5.97 -8.07
N VAL A 29 -1.73 5.78 -9.30
CA VAL A 29 -3.17 5.81 -9.62
C VAL A 29 -3.88 4.62 -8.98
N SER A 30 -3.28 3.43 -9.05
CA SER A 30 -3.82 2.23 -8.38
C SER A 30 -3.88 2.40 -6.87
N LEU A 31 -2.83 2.97 -6.25
CA LEU A 31 -2.82 3.26 -4.81
C LEU A 31 -3.98 4.17 -4.41
N LYS A 32 -4.18 5.29 -5.14
CA LYS A 32 -5.29 6.22 -4.89
C LYS A 32 -6.65 5.54 -5.03
N LYS A 33 -6.82 4.68 -6.04
CA LYS A 33 -8.07 3.91 -6.25
C LYS A 33 -8.37 2.97 -5.08
N VAL A 34 -7.38 2.21 -4.61
CA VAL A 34 -7.57 1.28 -3.47
C VAL A 34 -7.89 2.04 -2.20
N LEU A 35 -7.16 3.11 -1.87
CA LEU A 35 -7.43 3.91 -0.69
C LEU A 35 -8.84 4.54 -0.75
N ALA A 36 -9.23 5.10 -1.89
CA ALA A 36 -10.56 5.69 -2.08
C ALA A 36 -11.69 4.65 -2.01
N LYS A 37 -11.48 3.44 -2.54
CA LYS A 37 -12.41 2.31 -2.42
C LYS A 37 -12.69 2.02 -0.94
N TRP A 38 -11.66 1.79 -0.14
CA TRP A 38 -11.84 1.45 1.28
C TRP A 38 -12.45 2.57 2.11
N GLN A 39 -12.18 3.84 1.78
CA GLN A 39 -12.87 4.97 2.40
C GLN A 39 -14.38 4.94 2.13
N LYS A 40 -14.79 4.66 0.88
CA LYS A 40 -16.21 4.65 0.48
C LYS A 40 -16.96 3.41 0.98
N GLU A 41 -16.36 2.23 0.88
CA GLU A 41 -17.05 0.97 1.17
C GLU A 41 -17.38 0.79 2.67
N LEU A 42 -16.57 1.37 3.56
CA LEU A 42 -16.79 1.30 5.01
C LEU A 42 -17.48 2.53 5.59
N ASP A 43 -17.76 3.56 4.78
CA ASP A 43 -18.46 4.76 5.23
C ASP A 43 -19.87 4.41 5.75
N GLY A 44 -20.19 4.86 6.97
CA GLY A 44 -21.43 4.55 7.68
C GLY A 44 -21.68 3.08 8.05
N LYS A 45 -20.78 2.15 7.70
CA LYS A 45 -20.94 0.69 7.92
C LYS A 45 -19.87 0.09 8.82
N GLY A 46 -18.79 0.81 9.06
CA GLY A 46 -17.66 0.34 9.86
C GLY A 46 -16.63 1.43 10.11
N TRP A 47 -15.42 0.99 10.47
CA TRP A 47 -14.30 1.89 10.74
C TRP A 47 -13.02 1.38 10.09
N ASN A 48 -12.39 2.23 9.28
CA ASN A 48 -11.13 1.93 8.59
C ASN A 48 -9.94 1.91 9.56
N SER A 49 -9.01 0.99 9.31
CA SER A 49 -7.68 1.02 9.93
C SER A 49 -6.70 1.61 8.92
N LEU A 50 -6.03 2.71 9.26
CA LEU A 50 -5.07 3.37 8.39
C LEU A 50 -3.65 2.99 8.81
N PHE A 51 -2.87 2.43 7.90
CA PHE A 51 -1.46 2.10 8.14
C PHE A 51 -0.68 2.14 6.82
N TRP A 52 0.64 2.28 6.94
CA TRP A 52 1.56 2.22 5.80
C TRP A 52 2.56 1.06 5.89
N ASN A 53 2.80 0.57 7.10
CA ASN A 53 3.68 -0.54 7.39
C ASN A 53 3.41 -1.09 8.80
N ASN A 54 3.96 -2.26 9.08
CA ASN A 54 3.98 -2.94 10.36
C ASN A 54 5.24 -3.82 10.44
N HIS A 55 5.30 -4.79 11.35
CA HIS A 55 6.48 -5.67 11.51
C HIS A 55 6.71 -6.65 10.35
N ASP A 56 5.72 -6.88 9.49
CA ASP A 56 5.81 -7.78 8.33
C ASP A 56 6.08 -7.05 7.00
N LEU A 57 6.12 -5.71 7.04
CA LEU A 57 6.14 -4.85 5.86
C LEU A 57 7.34 -3.90 5.86
N PRO A 58 7.91 -3.57 4.69
CA PRO A 58 9.01 -2.61 4.59
C PRO A 58 8.65 -1.21 5.13
N ARG A 59 9.67 -0.43 5.50
CA ARG A 59 9.49 0.99 5.85
C ARG A 59 8.95 1.76 4.63
N ILE A 60 7.88 2.54 4.80
CA ILE A 60 7.15 3.11 3.65
C ILE A 60 7.97 4.12 2.86
N VAL A 61 8.80 4.91 3.55
CA VAL A 61 9.67 5.90 2.92
C VAL A 61 10.69 5.21 1.99
N SER A 62 11.25 4.07 2.41
CA SER A 62 12.12 3.26 1.55
C SER A 62 11.36 2.52 0.45
N ARG A 63 10.11 2.11 0.70
CA ARG A 63 9.33 1.33 -0.25
C ARG A 63 8.83 2.19 -1.41
N TRP A 64 8.20 3.32 -1.10
CA TRP A 64 7.42 4.13 -2.04
C TRP A 64 7.65 5.65 -1.89
N GLY A 65 8.58 6.06 -1.04
CA GLY A 65 9.06 7.44 -0.96
C GLY A 65 10.48 7.55 -1.52
N ASP A 66 11.22 8.51 -0.98
CA ASP A 66 12.67 8.66 -1.18
C ASP A 66 13.31 8.63 0.21
N ASP A 67 14.11 7.61 0.51
CA ASP A 67 14.81 7.48 1.79
C ASP A 67 16.24 8.06 1.77
N GLY A 68 16.61 8.72 0.69
CA GLY A 68 17.84 9.47 0.51
C GLY A 68 17.61 10.97 0.66
N LYS A 69 17.60 11.68 -0.46
CA LYS A 69 17.59 13.15 -0.48
C LYS A 69 16.32 13.73 0.14
N TYR A 70 15.17 13.12 -0.13
CA TYR A 70 13.86 13.62 0.31
C TYR A 70 13.26 12.80 1.46
N ARG A 71 14.10 12.24 2.33
CA ARG A 71 13.65 11.44 3.49
C ARG A 71 12.87 12.26 4.52
N VAL A 72 13.22 13.54 4.67
CA VAL A 72 12.64 14.46 5.67
C VAL A 72 11.87 15.59 5.01
N GLU A 73 12.37 16.11 3.90
CA GLU A 73 11.77 17.24 3.19
C GLU A 73 10.78 16.74 2.12
N SER A 74 9.56 17.28 2.14
CA SER A 74 8.48 16.95 1.20
C SER A 74 7.76 18.20 0.73
#